data_AF-A0A7W3J4Z3-F1
#
_entry.id   AF-A0A7W3J4Z3-F1
#
_cell.length_a   1.000
_cell.length_b   1.000
_cell.length_c   1.000
_cell.angle_alpha   90.00
_cell.angle_beta   90.00
_cell.angle_gamma   90.00
#
_symmetry.space_group_name_H-M   'P 1'
#
loop_
_entity.id
_entity.type
_entity.pdbx_description
1 polymer ?
#
loop_
_entity_poly.entity_id
_entity_poly.type
_entity_poly.pdbx_seq_one_letter_code
_entity_poly.pdbx_strand_id
1 'polypeptide(L)'
;MTALRLTRPASRLLTMGVAAVLAIGLLGEGGATDAASAAITPESAAAAAPTAAKKPGLRFAPASRTVQAYAYDNYVYLDSAVWLAAYGETHEFWAKRSKPSSPVSLTRTVIRDGERTTTKAPKAIVDGLNGFKNGLTVRVRTPKGKVLAKETRSLCLGGSDRQRVEPTGRTEPVYPSFCGGSWFTDATVTGVEQGWATKLDAFFEVETKQKNLVMTVIISDPVADFLGLPAKGRAVTQRVQVVDECEVWDCGEVAEQLMGAPAEGFSSLQDGDAATARAESLRTQSGHAGHGGSTASEHRTNLFTLGDAEHGADHPALGQSGSTPSNRTPDKDTLPDLISAPAWQIGTEVDESGTDRLTFNANEWNAGPAPLVVEGYRRGSGELMDAYQFFYRDGKEVGSTKTGTMEYHQAPEHNHWHFLDFASYELVTTKGKPVTPSGKQSWCLAPTDPVDLSVPGAVWRPEATGLDSTCGDQSALWLREVLPAGWGDTYNQTQTQAFDLTKVKNGTYQIKITVNPNGALHERTTSNNVSYRTVVLGGKPGKRTVKVPPYEGVNTEVVATPVR
;
A
#
# COMPACT_ATOMS: atom_id res chain seq x y z
N MET A 1 66.01 -0.32 -49.10
CA MET A 1 64.88 -1.04 -48.48
C MET A 1 64.02 -0.01 -47.74
N THR A 2 63.28 0.84 -48.46
CA THR A 2 61.80 0.86 -48.59
C THR A 2 61.10 1.09 -47.23
N ALA A 3 60.89 2.31 -46.68
CA ALA A 3 60.19 3.55 -47.11
C ALA A 3 58.64 3.39 -47.14
N LEU A 4 57.74 4.23 -46.59
CA LEU A 4 57.70 5.63 -46.09
C LEU A 4 56.63 5.72 -44.95
N ARG A 5 56.72 6.43 -43.82
CA ARG A 5 56.79 7.88 -43.50
C ARG A 5 55.68 8.76 -44.11
N LEU A 6 54.82 9.40 -43.28
CA LEU A 6 54.76 10.86 -43.06
C LEU A 6 53.55 11.35 -42.23
N THR A 7 53.83 12.45 -41.54
CA THR A 7 53.09 13.23 -40.52
C THR A 7 52.18 14.33 -41.11
N ARG A 8 51.04 14.64 -40.42
CA ARG A 8 50.29 15.93 -40.14
C ARG A 8 50.38 17.15 -41.11
N PRO A 9 49.51 18.21 -41.10
CA PRO A 9 48.25 18.53 -40.37
C PRO A 9 47.09 19.25 -41.18
N ALA A 10 46.00 19.61 -40.46
CA ALA A 10 44.92 20.63 -40.62
C ALA A 10 44.66 21.46 -41.91
N SER A 11 43.36 21.78 -42.19
CA SER A 11 42.82 23.16 -42.41
C SER A 11 41.35 23.27 -42.92
N ARG A 12 40.64 24.30 -42.38
CA ARG A 12 39.56 25.19 -42.94
C ARG A 12 38.13 24.65 -43.18
N LEU A 13 37.01 25.20 -42.64
CA LEU A 13 36.36 26.54 -42.58
C LEU A 13 35.53 26.97 -43.82
N LEU A 14 34.34 27.52 -43.51
CA LEU A 14 33.48 28.52 -44.22
C LEU A 14 32.35 27.98 -45.15
N THR A 15 31.07 28.04 -44.71
CA THR A 15 30.01 29.08 -44.92
C THR A 15 29.32 28.99 -46.30
N MET A 16 28.05 29.32 -46.57
CA MET A 16 27.02 30.27 -46.10
C MET A 16 25.72 29.79 -46.81
N GLY A 17 24.48 29.88 -46.34
CA GLY A 17 23.73 31.04 -45.86
C GLY A 17 22.71 31.52 -46.92
N VAL A 18 21.44 31.77 -46.48
CA VAL A 18 20.39 32.63 -47.09
C VAL A 18 19.50 31.98 -48.18
N ALA A 19 18.16 32.14 -48.28
CA ALA A 19 17.01 32.56 -47.45
C ALA A 19 15.73 32.48 -48.35
N ALA A 20 14.53 32.40 -47.73
CA ALA A 20 13.25 33.06 -48.14
C ALA A 20 12.64 32.72 -49.54
N VAL A 21 11.32 32.65 -49.83
CA VAL A 21 10.03 32.99 -49.20
C VAL A 21 8.92 32.58 -50.21
N LEU A 22 7.75 32.18 -49.68
CA LEU A 22 6.36 32.23 -50.19
C LEU A 22 5.93 31.87 -51.65
N ALA A 23 4.92 30.97 -51.69
CA ALA A 23 3.54 31.19 -52.17
C ALA A 23 3.08 30.83 -53.61
N ILE A 24 2.03 29.99 -53.62
CA ILE A 24 0.72 30.07 -54.30
C ILE A 24 0.63 29.96 -55.84
N GLY A 25 -0.27 29.07 -56.29
CA GLY A 25 -1.07 29.18 -57.53
C GLY A 25 -0.83 28.03 -58.51
N LEU A 26 -1.73 27.03 -58.60
CA LEU A 26 -2.95 26.95 -59.43
C LEU A 26 -2.73 26.50 -60.90
N LEU A 27 -3.30 25.32 -61.19
CA LEU A 27 -4.00 24.84 -62.40
C LEU A 27 -3.23 24.52 -63.70
N GLY A 28 -3.68 23.41 -64.32
CA GLY A 28 -3.35 22.95 -65.69
C GLY A 28 -3.16 21.42 -65.72
N GLU A 29 -4.23 20.64 -65.76
CA GLU A 29 -4.82 20.04 -66.99
C GLU A 29 -3.87 19.13 -67.79
N GLY A 30 -4.27 17.86 -67.94
CA GLY A 30 -3.88 17.03 -69.09
C GLY A 30 -3.60 15.56 -68.80
N GLY A 31 -4.45 14.67 -69.36
CA GLY A 31 -4.03 13.32 -69.77
C GLY A 31 -4.71 12.16 -69.06
N ALA A 32 -5.83 11.71 -69.61
CA ALA A 32 -6.49 10.45 -69.28
C ALA A 32 -5.76 9.25 -69.91
N THR A 33 -5.63 8.14 -69.17
CA THR A 33 -5.87 6.78 -69.67
C THR A 33 -6.33 5.87 -68.53
N ASP A 34 -7.36 5.09 -68.84
CA ASP A 34 -8.07 4.17 -67.96
C ASP A 34 -7.20 3.08 -67.33
N ALA A 35 -7.39 2.86 -66.03
CA ALA A 35 -7.24 1.55 -65.40
C ALA A 35 -8.32 1.41 -64.33
N ALA A 36 -9.30 0.56 -64.64
CA ALA A 36 -10.36 0.17 -63.72
C ALA A 36 -9.77 -0.44 -62.44
N SER A 37 -10.14 0.11 -61.28
CA SER A 37 -10.03 -0.60 -60.01
C SER A 37 -11.23 -0.26 -59.14
N ALA A 38 -11.75 -1.33 -58.53
CA ALA A 38 -12.98 -1.48 -57.77
C ALA A 38 -13.51 -0.24 -57.03
N ALA A 39 -14.81 0.00 -57.19
CA ALA A 39 -15.60 0.86 -56.32
C ALA A 39 -15.52 0.34 -54.87
N ILE A 40 -14.85 1.10 -54.01
CA ILE A 40 -14.99 0.99 -52.56
C ILE A 40 -16.15 1.92 -52.19
N THR A 41 -17.31 1.33 -51.94
CA THR A 41 -18.38 1.95 -51.17
C THR A 41 -17.81 2.34 -49.79
N PRO A 42 -17.97 3.59 -49.30
CA PRO A 42 -17.68 3.87 -47.90
C PRO A 42 -18.78 3.22 -47.06
N GLU A 43 -18.50 1.98 -46.67
CA GLU A 43 -19.29 1.25 -45.69
C GLU A 43 -19.04 1.84 -44.31
N SER A 44 -20.14 2.21 -43.66
CA SER A 44 -20.23 2.51 -42.24
C SER A 44 -19.34 3.66 -41.74
N ALA A 45 -19.91 4.86 -41.75
CA ALA A 45 -19.62 5.84 -40.73
C ALA A 45 -19.59 5.12 -39.37
N ALA A 46 -18.39 5.02 -38.78
CA ALA A 46 -18.21 4.48 -37.46
C ALA A 46 -19.23 5.15 -36.55
N ALA A 47 -20.14 4.33 -36.01
CA ALA A 47 -21.14 4.78 -35.08
C ALA A 47 -20.42 5.56 -33.98
N ALA A 48 -20.61 6.89 -33.97
CA ALA A 48 -20.19 7.72 -32.86
C ALA A 48 -20.78 7.09 -31.60
N ALA A 49 -19.91 6.60 -30.73
CA ALA A 49 -20.31 6.05 -29.44
C ALA A 49 -21.15 7.12 -28.72
N PRO A 50 -22.39 6.82 -28.30
CA PRO A 50 -23.20 7.80 -27.61
C PRO A 50 -22.74 7.82 -26.15
N THR A 51 -21.78 8.66 -25.79
CA THR A 51 -21.65 9.10 -24.39
C THR A 51 -22.40 10.41 -24.23
N ALA A 52 -23.73 10.30 -24.20
CA ALA A 52 -24.53 11.29 -23.50
C ALA A 52 -23.90 11.46 -22.12
N ALA A 53 -23.35 12.64 -21.84
CA ALA A 53 -22.74 12.97 -20.56
C ALA A 53 -23.80 12.77 -19.46
N LYS A 54 -23.80 11.57 -18.87
CA LYS A 54 -24.61 11.28 -17.69
C LYS A 54 -24.16 12.26 -16.61
N LYS A 55 -25.12 12.92 -15.95
CA LYS A 55 -24.89 13.91 -14.88
C LYS A 55 -23.70 13.52 -13.99
N PRO A 56 -22.84 14.48 -13.60
CA PRO A 56 -21.75 14.20 -12.70
C PRO A 56 -22.24 13.57 -11.39
N GLY A 57 -21.46 12.66 -10.82
CA GLY A 57 -21.90 11.90 -9.66
C GLY A 57 -21.26 10.53 -9.52
N LEU A 58 -21.30 10.02 -8.29
CA LEU A 58 -21.13 8.59 -8.00
C LEU A 58 -22.28 7.78 -8.57
N ARG A 59 -21.96 6.59 -9.09
CA ARG A 59 -22.96 5.58 -9.47
C ARG A 59 -22.31 4.20 -9.53
N PHE A 60 -23.14 3.18 -9.35
CA PHE A 60 -22.68 1.81 -9.57
C PHE A 60 -22.29 1.59 -11.05
N ALA A 61 -21.20 0.87 -11.26
CA ALA A 61 -20.72 0.40 -12.55
C ALA A 61 -20.51 -1.13 -12.48
N PRO A 62 -21.58 -1.95 -12.64
CA PRO A 62 -21.41 -3.39 -12.70
C PRO A 62 -20.69 -3.80 -13.98
N ALA A 63 -19.65 -4.64 -13.86
CA ALA A 63 -18.92 -5.15 -15.02
C ALA A 63 -19.77 -6.11 -15.87
N SER A 64 -20.75 -6.79 -15.26
CA SER A 64 -21.64 -7.74 -15.93
C SER A 64 -23.00 -7.82 -15.24
N ARG A 65 -24.00 -8.37 -15.94
CA ARG A 65 -25.28 -8.79 -15.35
C ARG A 65 -25.22 -10.18 -14.71
N THR A 66 -24.17 -10.93 -15.03
CA THR A 66 -23.93 -12.29 -14.56
C THR A 66 -22.49 -12.41 -14.06
N VAL A 67 -22.30 -12.94 -12.86
CA VAL A 67 -20.98 -13.25 -12.29
C VAL A 67 -20.84 -14.75 -12.13
N GLN A 68 -19.61 -15.25 -12.21
CA GLN A 68 -19.30 -16.64 -11.89
C GLN A 68 -18.98 -16.74 -10.39
N ALA A 69 -19.34 -17.86 -9.79
CA ALA A 69 -18.99 -18.24 -8.44
C ALA A 69 -18.44 -19.66 -8.46
N TYR A 70 -17.58 -19.99 -7.50
CA TYR A 70 -16.88 -21.27 -7.48
C TYR A 70 -17.40 -22.12 -6.33
N ALA A 71 -17.74 -23.37 -6.63
CA ALA A 71 -18.13 -24.34 -5.61
C ALA A 71 -16.90 -25.11 -5.12
N TYR A 72 -16.69 -25.13 -3.80
CA TYR A 72 -15.66 -25.91 -3.14
C TYR A 72 -16.12 -26.32 -1.74
N ASP A 73 -15.94 -27.61 -1.38
CA ASP A 73 -16.32 -28.20 -0.08
C ASP A 73 -17.73 -27.83 0.42
N ASN A 74 -18.75 -27.97 -0.43
CA ASN A 74 -20.16 -27.60 -0.18
C ASN A 74 -20.45 -26.09 -0.02
N TYR A 75 -19.44 -25.24 -0.12
CA TYR A 75 -19.60 -23.79 -0.14
C TYR A 75 -19.52 -23.25 -1.56
N VAL A 76 -20.22 -22.13 -1.77
CA VAL A 76 -20.11 -21.31 -2.96
C VAL A 76 -19.44 -20.01 -2.57
N TYR A 77 -18.29 -19.76 -3.17
CA TYR A 77 -17.51 -18.54 -3.04
C TYR A 77 -17.88 -17.60 -4.18
N LEU A 78 -18.37 -16.42 -3.83
CA LEU A 78 -18.85 -15.45 -4.80
C LEU A 78 -18.29 -14.06 -4.51
N ASP A 79 -17.87 -13.40 -5.58
CA ASP A 79 -17.50 -11.99 -5.53
C ASP A 79 -18.22 -11.24 -6.65
N SER A 80 -18.72 -10.06 -6.32
CA SER A 80 -19.43 -9.21 -7.26
C SER A 80 -18.42 -8.29 -7.93
N ALA A 81 -18.32 -8.38 -9.26
CA ALA A 81 -17.62 -7.36 -10.06
C ALA A 81 -18.46 -6.07 -10.14
N VAL A 82 -18.79 -5.49 -8.98
CA VAL A 82 -19.58 -4.28 -8.82
C VAL A 82 -18.70 -3.17 -8.27
N TRP A 83 -18.65 -2.09 -9.03
CA TRP A 83 -17.82 -0.95 -8.77
C TRP A 83 -18.68 0.26 -8.39
N LEU A 84 -18.11 1.18 -7.62
CA LEU A 84 -18.64 2.51 -7.44
C LEU A 84 -17.75 3.51 -8.17
N ALA A 85 -18.30 4.15 -9.19
CA ALA A 85 -17.58 4.96 -10.15
C ALA A 85 -17.96 6.44 -10.02
N ALA A 86 -16.96 7.32 -10.08
CA ALA A 86 -17.14 8.77 -10.08
C ALA A 86 -17.01 9.33 -11.49
N TYR A 87 -17.99 10.14 -11.90
CA TYR A 87 -18.08 10.65 -13.26
C TYR A 87 -18.22 12.16 -13.24
N GLY A 88 -17.43 12.85 -14.06
CA GLY A 88 -17.43 14.32 -14.13
C GLY A 88 -17.10 15.04 -12.83
N GLU A 89 -16.68 14.34 -11.77
CA GLU A 89 -16.26 14.89 -10.48
C GLU A 89 -15.44 13.88 -9.67
N THR A 90 -14.61 14.38 -8.77
CA THR A 90 -13.84 13.59 -7.79
C THR A 90 -14.50 13.67 -6.42
N HIS A 91 -14.45 12.57 -5.66
CA HIS A 91 -14.84 12.52 -4.26
C HIS A 91 -13.66 12.16 -3.37
N GLU A 92 -13.29 13.10 -2.51
CA GLU A 92 -12.27 12.93 -1.49
C GLU A 92 -12.92 12.76 -0.11
N PHE A 93 -12.41 11.83 0.70
CA PHE A 93 -12.90 11.55 2.03
C PHE A 93 -11.75 11.65 3.02
N TRP A 94 -11.90 12.52 4.02
CA TRP A 94 -10.98 12.59 5.15
C TRP A 94 -11.64 12.02 6.39
N ALA A 95 -10.96 11.10 7.06
CA ALA A 95 -11.33 10.60 8.38
C ALA A 95 -10.26 11.03 9.38
N LYS A 96 -10.65 11.82 10.39
CA LYS A 96 -9.70 12.40 11.36
C LYS A 96 -10.17 12.24 12.80
N ARG A 97 -9.23 11.99 13.72
CA ARG A 97 -9.42 12.08 15.18
C ARG A 97 -8.27 12.87 15.80
N SER A 98 -8.49 13.39 17.01
CA SER A 98 -7.46 14.16 17.74
C SER A 98 -6.62 13.34 18.71
N LYS A 99 -7.07 12.12 19.01
CA LYS A 99 -6.42 11.12 19.85
C LYS A 99 -7.13 9.78 19.65
N PRO A 100 -6.55 8.63 20.03
CA PRO A 100 -7.11 7.31 19.77
C PRO A 100 -8.53 7.10 20.28
N SER A 101 -8.89 7.66 21.45
CA SER A 101 -10.24 7.55 22.04
C SER A 101 -11.25 8.56 21.49
N SER A 102 -10.81 9.57 20.74
CA SER A 102 -11.72 10.58 20.19
C SER A 102 -12.57 9.98 19.07
N PRO A 103 -13.86 10.36 18.97
CA PRO A 103 -14.68 9.97 17.84
C PRO A 103 -14.12 10.54 16.54
N VAL A 104 -14.11 9.72 15.48
CA VAL A 104 -13.65 10.14 14.16
C VAL A 104 -14.66 11.09 13.51
N SER A 105 -14.15 12.16 12.91
CA SER A 105 -14.89 13.07 12.04
C SER A 105 -14.59 12.72 10.59
N LEU A 106 -15.62 12.42 9.81
CA LEU A 106 -15.50 12.18 8.37
C LEU A 106 -16.02 13.38 7.57
N THR A 107 -15.27 13.82 6.57
CA THR A 107 -15.70 14.85 5.61
C THR A 107 -15.58 14.34 4.19
N ARG A 108 -16.53 14.70 3.33
CA ARG A 108 -16.49 14.48 1.89
C ARG A 108 -16.24 15.81 1.19
N THR A 109 -15.25 15.86 0.32
CA THR A 109 -15.03 16.98 -0.61
C THR A 109 -15.37 16.53 -2.02
N VAL A 110 -16.31 17.22 -2.66
CA VAL A 110 -16.58 17.07 -4.09
C VAL A 110 -15.72 18.08 -4.84
N ILE A 111 -14.95 17.61 -5.82
CA ILE A 111 -14.08 18.45 -6.65
C ILE A 111 -14.58 18.37 -8.09
N ARG A 112 -14.98 19.50 -8.65
CA ARG A 112 -15.51 19.60 -10.02
C ARG A 112 -15.06 20.93 -10.63
N ASP A 113 -14.45 20.88 -11.81
CA ASP A 113 -14.00 22.07 -12.55
C ASP A 113 -13.15 23.04 -11.69
N GLY A 114 -12.32 22.48 -10.80
CA GLY A 114 -11.49 23.24 -9.85
C GLY A 114 -12.22 23.72 -8.58
N GLU A 115 -13.56 23.69 -8.56
CA GLU A 115 -14.36 24.05 -7.39
C GLU A 115 -14.39 22.91 -6.37
N ARG A 116 -14.21 23.23 -5.08
CA ARG A 116 -14.18 22.28 -3.97
C ARG A 116 -15.32 22.56 -3.00
N THR A 117 -16.21 21.58 -2.82
CA THR A 117 -17.31 21.66 -1.84
C THR A 117 -17.15 20.58 -0.78
N THR A 118 -16.93 20.97 0.48
CA THR A 118 -16.72 20.04 1.60
C THR A 118 -17.95 19.96 2.51
N THR A 119 -18.41 18.74 2.76
CA THR A 119 -19.54 18.43 3.65
C THR A 119 -19.12 17.44 4.72
N LYS A 120 -19.50 17.70 5.98
CA LYS A 120 -19.25 16.80 7.10
C LYS A 120 -20.31 15.68 7.16
N ALA A 121 -19.87 14.45 7.36
CA ALA A 121 -20.77 13.31 7.52
C ALA A 121 -21.49 13.35 8.88
N PRO A 122 -22.77 12.95 8.94
CA PRO A 122 -23.45 12.67 10.19
C PRO A 122 -22.71 11.60 10.99
N LYS A 123 -22.50 11.82 12.30
CA LYS A 123 -21.79 10.87 13.17
C LYS A 123 -22.36 9.44 13.13
N ALA A 124 -23.66 9.30 12.89
CA ALA A 124 -24.35 8.01 12.85
C ALA A 124 -23.91 7.09 11.70
N ILE A 125 -23.34 7.65 10.63
CA ILE A 125 -22.89 6.89 9.46
C ILE A 125 -21.36 6.73 9.40
N VAL A 126 -20.62 7.18 10.42
CA VAL A 126 -19.15 7.08 10.44
C VAL A 126 -18.74 5.83 11.20
N ASP A 127 -17.89 5.00 10.59
CA ASP A 127 -17.31 3.80 11.22
C ASP A 127 -15.82 3.99 11.51
N GLY A 128 -15.50 4.87 12.46
CA GLY A 128 -14.11 5.19 12.76
C GLY A 128 -13.34 5.62 11.50
N LEU A 129 -12.17 5.01 11.29
CA LEU A 129 -11.33 5.22 10.10
C LEU A 129 -11.68 4.29 8.93
N ASN A 130 -12.62 3.35 9.11
CA ASN A 130 -12.96 2.32 8.13
C ASN A 130 -13.94 2.79 7.04
N GLY A 131 -14.43 4.04 7.14
CA GLY A 131 -15.36 4.63 6.19
C GLY A 131 -16.77 4.73 6.76
N PHE A 132 -17.77 4.20 6.05
CA PHE A 132 -19.17 4.42 6.37
C PHE A 132 -19.83 3.23 7.05
N LYS A 133 -20.32 3.44 8.27
CA LYS A 133 -20.98 2.43 9.08
C LYS A 133 -22.24 1.89 8.41
N ASN A 134 -22.36 0.56 8.35
CA ASN A 134 -23.50 -0.11 7.72
C ASN A 134 -23.78 0.40 6.30
N GLY A 135 -22.72 0.80 5.59
CA GLY A 135 -22.82 1.45 4.30
C GLY A 135 -23.07 0.47 3.17
N LEU A 136 -22.62 -0.78 3.30
CA LEU A 136 -22.70 -1.79 2.26
C LEU A 136 -23.46 -3.01 2.77
N THR A 137 -24.45 -3.46 2.01
CA THR A 137 -25.18 -4.70 2.28
C THR A 137 -25.12 -5.59 1.06
N VAL A 138 -24.73 -6.84 1.27
CA VAL A 138 -24.73 -7.86 0.24
C VAL A 138 -25.71 -8.95 0.64
N ARG A 139 -26.53 -9.36 -0.32
CA ARG A 139 -27.58 -10.35 -0.12
C ARG A 139 -27.54 -11.38 -1.23
N VAL A 140 -27.44 -12.64 -0.85
CA VAL A 140 -27.48 -13.78 -1.76
C VAL A 140 -28.81 -14.51 -1.59
N ARG A 141 -29.50 -14.77 -2.70
CA ARG A 141 -30.79 -15.47 -2.72
C ARG A 141 -30.82 -16.54 -3.81
N THR A 142 -31.67 -17.53 -3.62
CA THR A 142 -32.03 -18.45 -4.71
C THR A 142 -32.82 -17.71 -5.79
N PRO A 143 -32.91 -18.25 -7.03
CA PRO A 143 -33.75 -17.68 -8.08
C PRO A 143 -35.22 -17.54 -7.67
N LYS A 144 -35.69 -18.44 -6.79
CA LYS A 144 -37.05 -18.42 -6.21
C LYS A 144 -37.23 -17.39 -5.09
N GLY A 145 -36.17 -16.66 -4.71
CA GLY A 145 -36.23 -15.56 -3.74
C GLY A 145 -35.91 -15.93 -2.30
N LYS A 146 -35.61 -17.20 -1.98
CA LYS A 146 -35.16 -17.59 -0.62
C LYS A 146 -33.80 -16.93 -0.35
N VAL A 147 -33.71 -16.10 0.69
CA VAL A 147 -32.43 -15.53 1.13
C VAL A 147 -31.60 -16.64 1.74
N LEU A 148 -30.38 -16.82 1.22
CA LEU A 148 -29.42 -17.78 1.74
C LEU A 148 -28.45 -17.09 2.71
N ALA A 149 -28.03 -15.87 2.36
CA ALA A 149 -27.14 -15.08 3.20
C ALA A 149 -27.39 -13.58 3.01
N LYS A 150 -27.16 -12.82 4.07
CA LYS A 150 -27.24 -11.35 4.08
C LYS A 150 -26.33 -10.81 5.16
N GLU A 151 -25.45 -9.90 4.79
CA GLU A 151 -24.54 -9.22 5.71
C GLU A 151 -24.51 -7.73 5.39
N THR A 152 -24.34 -6.94 6.44
CA THR A 152 -24.18 -5.50 6.37
C THR A 152 -22.85 -5.17 7.00
N ARG A 153 -22.00 -4.48 6.25
CA ARG A 153 -20.64 -4.10 6.63
C ARG A 153 -20.38 -2.63 6.31
N SER A 154 -19.22 -2.17 6.73
CA SER A 154 -18.79 -0.81 6.45
C SER A 154 -18.47 -0.64 4.96
N LEU A 155 -18.84 0.51 4.40
CA LEU A 155 -18.46 0.86 3.03
C LEU A 155 -17.11 1.59 3.07
N CYS A 156 -16.07 0.92 2.58
CA CYS A 156 -14.79 1.52 2.29
C CYS A 156 -14.78 2.05 0.85
N LEU A 157 -14.39 3.31 0.66
CA LEU A 157 -14.29 3.95 -0.66
C LEU A 157 -12.85 4.06 -1.18
N GLY A 158 -11.85 3.54 -0.43
CA GLY A 158 -10.53 3.26 -0.98
C GLY A 158 -10.61 2.06 -1.92
N GLY A 159 -11.14 0.94 -1.40
CA GLY A 159 -11.30 -0.36 -2.08
C GLY A 159 -9.97 -0.97 -2.52
N SER A 160 -9.87 -2.30 -2.47
CA SER A 160 -8.62 -3.00 -2.78
C SER A 160 -8.24 -2.94 -4.26
N ASP A 161 -9.21 -2.67 -5.14
CA ASP A 161 -9.01 -2.62 -6.60
C ASP A 161 -9.68 -1.36 -7.16
N ARG A 162 -9.05 -0.76 -8.18
CA ARG A 162 -9.44 0.51 -8.80
C ARG A 162 -9.26 0.44 -10.31
N GLN A 163 -10.26 0.92 -11.04
CA GLN A 163 -10.29 0.83 -12.50
C GLN A 163 -10.71 2.15 -13.14
N ARG A 164 -10.11 2.47 -14.28
CA ARG A 164 -10.55 3.58 -15.12
C ARG A 164 -11.84 3.20 -15.82
N VAL A 165 -12.87 4.04 -15.65
CA VAL A 165 -14.17 3.90 -16.32
C VAL A 165 -14.37 4.92 -17.43
N GLU A 166 -13.52 5.95 -17.50
CA GLU A 166 -13.50 6.94 -18.57
C GLU A 166 -12.05 7.28 -18.96
N PRO A 167 -11.80 7.64 -20.23
CA PRO A 167 -10.47 8.05 -20.67
C PRO A 167 -10.09 9.46 -20.20
N THR A 168 -11.04 10.24 -19.65
CA THR A 168 -10.89 11.65 -19.28
C THR A 168 -10.27 11.87 -17.89
N GLY A 169 -10.30 10.86 -17.03
CA GLY A 169 -9.66 10.89 -15.72
C GLY A 169 -8.15 10.67 -15.79
N ARG A 170 -7.43 10.96 -14.70
CA ARG A 170 -5.98 10.70 -14.56
C ARG A 170 -5.64 9.27 -14.98
N THR A 171 -4.45 9.08 -15.53
CA THR A 171 -3.95 7.76 -15.97
C THR A 171 -3.62 6.86 -14.79
N GLU A 172 -3.18 7.46 -13.69
CA GLU A 172 -2.88 6.80 -12.42
C GLU A 172 -3.81 7.28 -11.31
N PRO A 173 -4.18 6.41 -10.36
CA PRO A 173 -5.02 6.80 -9.25
C PRO A 173 -4.22 7.56 -8.19
N VAL A 174 -4.88 8.46 -7.47
CA VAL A 174 -4.28 9.42 -6.52
C VAL A 174 -4.49 8.97 -5.08
N TYR A 175 -5.67 8.47 -4.73
CA TYR A 175 -6.01 8.09 -3.37
C TYR A 175 -5.47 6.70 -3.00
N PRO A 176 -5.33 6.33 -1.71
CA PRO A 176 -4.94 4.98 -1.32
C PRO A 176 -6.02 3.93 -1.62
N SER A 177 -5.62 2.67 -1.83
CA SER A 177 -6.52 1.51 -2.08
C SER A 177 -6.94 0.76 -0.81
N PHE A 178 -7.14 1.48 0.29
CA PHE A 178 -7.58 0.89 1.56
C PHE A 178 -8.36 1.91 2.39
N CYS A 179 -9.01 1.43 3.44
CA CYS A 179 -9.54 2.25 4.54
C CYS A 179 -9.04 1.67 5.85
N GLY A 180 -9.23 2.43 6.94
CA GLY A 180 -8.76 2.02 8.26
C GLY A 180 -7.35 2.51 8.55
N GLY A 181 -6.83 2.08 9.69
CA GLY A 181 -5.54 2.46 10.22
C GLY A 181 -5.30 1.75 11.56
N SER A 182 -4.15 1.99 12.17
CA SER A 182 -3.77 1.42 13.45
C SER A 182 -4.40 2.19 14.64
N TRP A 183 -4.05 1.76 15.87
CA TRP A 183 -4.41 2.48 17.09
C TRP A 183 -3.88 3.92 17.13
N PHE A 184 -2.82 4.22 16.37
CA PHE A 184 -2.13 5.51 16.35
C PHE A 184 -2.44 6.35 15.13
N THR A 185 -3.25 5.85 14.19
CA THR A 185 -3.62 6.64 13.02
C THR A 185 -4.54 7.80 13.40
N ASP A 186 -4.11 9.04 13.17
CA ASP A 186 -4.86 10.24 13.46
C ASP A 186 -5.67 10.72 12.25
N ALA A 187 -5.13 10.55 11.04
CA ALA A 187 -5.84 10.91 9.82
C ALA A 187 -5.58 9.96 8.66
N THR A 188 -6.65 9.60 7.96
CA THR A 188 -6.59 8.92 6.66
C THR A 188 -7.36 9.69 5.60
N VAL A 189 -6.97 9.45 4.35
CA VAL A 189 -7.65 9.97 3.16
C VAL A 189 -7.97 8.81 2.23
N THR A 190 -9.14 8.85 1.62
CA THR A 190 -9.60 7.91 0.59
C THR A 190 -10.34 8.72 -0.46
N GLY A 191 -10.54 8.16 -1.66
CA GLY A 191 -11.38 8.83 -2.65
C GLY A 191 -11.59 8.02 -3.91
N VAL A 192 -12.51 8.53 -4.72
CA VAL A 192 -12.79 8.04 -6.07
C VAL A 192 -12.67 9.24 -7.00
N GLU A 193 -11.63 9.24 -7.82
CA GLU A 193 -11.33 10.31 -8.76
C GLU A 193 -12.31 10.31 -9.94
N GLN A 194 -12.48 11.46 -10.57
CA GLN A 194 -13.21 11.56 -11.83
C GLN A 194 -12.66 10.57 -12.85
N GLY A 195 -13.56 9.77 -13.43
CA GLY A 195 -13.22 8.74 -14.42
C GLY A 195 -12.68 7.45 -13.82
N TRP A 196 -12.66 7.31 -12.50
CA TRP A 196 -12.24 6.11 -11.78
C TRP A 196 -13.40 5.46 -11.04
N ALA A 197 -13.19 4.18 -10.70
CA ALA A 197 -14.09 3.40 -9.89
C ALA A 197 -13.34 2.56 -8.87
N THR A 198 -13.92 2.39 -7.68
CA THR A 198 -13.42 1.53 -6.62
C THR A 198 -14.28 0.27 -6.52
N LYS A 199 -13.65 -0.89 -6.34
CA LYS A 199 -14.36 -2.16 -6.19
C LYS A 199 -15.03 -2.19 -4.83
N LEU A 200 -16.31 -2.54 -4.80
CA LEU A 200 -17.01 -2.72 -3.54
C LEU A 200 -16.71 -4.11 -2.98
N ASP A 201 -16.45 -4.19 -1.68
CA ASP A 201 -16.28 -5.46 -0.99
C ASP A 201 -17.62 -6.23 -0.98
N ALA A 202 -17.79 -7.05 -1.99
CA ALA A 202 -18.97 -7.84 -2.21
C ALA A 202 -18.73 -9.33 -1.96
N PHE A 203 -17.54 -9.72 -1.49
CA PHE A 203 -17.20 -11.12 -1.28
C PHE A 203 -18.15 -11.79 -0.27
N PHE A 204 -18.53 -13.02 -0.57
CA PHE A 204 -19.44 -13.83 0.21
C PHE A 204 -19.13 -15.33 0.09
N GLU A 205 -19.40 -16.05 1.16
CA GLU A 205 -19.39 -17.51 1.21
C GLU A 205 -20.77 -18.00 1.63
N VAL A 206 -21.32 -18.98 0.90
CA VAL A 206 -22.67 -19.50 1.16
C VAL A 206 -22.69 -21.01 1.01
N GLU A 207 -23.15 -21.72 2.05
CA GLU A 207 -23.39 -23.15 1.99
C GLU A 207 -24.62 -23.45 1.12
N THR A 208 -24.43 -24.01 -0.08
CA THR A 208 -25.52 -24.33 -1.01
C THR A 208 -25.06 -25.22 -2.16
N LYS A 209 -25.98 -26.07 -2.66
CA LYS A 209 -25.79 -26.88 -3.88
C LYS A 209 -26.46 -26.27 -5.12
N GLN A 210 -27.02 -25.07 -4.99
CA GLN A 210 -27.72 -24.39 -6.10
C GLN A 210 -26.70 -23.94 -7.15
N LYS A 211 -26.88 -24.37 -8.40
CA LYS A 211 -26.02 -23.93 -9.53
C LYS A 211 -26.30 -22.51 -10.01
N ASN A 212 -27.43 -21.92 -9.60
CA ASN A 212 -27.82 -20.56 -9.95
C ASN A 212 -28.24 -19.80 -8.69
N LEU A 213 -27.69 -18.60 -8.50
CA LEU A 213 -28.04 -17.71 -7.40
C LEU A 213 -28.32 -16.30 -7.94
N VAL A 214 -28.79 -15.43 -7.06
CA VAL A 214 -28.93 -14.01 -7.34
C VAL A 214 -28.30 -13.24 -6.20
N MET A 215 -27.40 -12.34 -6.55
CA MET A 215 -26.70 -11.49 -5.60
C MET A 215 -27.19 -10.06 -5.75
N THR A 216 -27.39 -9.37 -4.63
CA THR A 216 -27.76 -7.96 -4.59
C THR A 216 -26.78 -7.21 -3.71
N VAL A 217 -26.11 -6.22 -4.27
CA VAL A 217 -25.24 -5.26 -3.56
C VAL A 217 -26.02 -3.97 -3.38
N ILE A 218 -26.06 -3.43 -2.16
CA ILE A 218 -26.89 -2.28 -1.77
C ILE A 218 -26.03 -1.31 -0.96
N ILE A 219 -26.06 -0.02 -1.33
CA ILE A 219 -25.58 1.05 -0.45
C ILE A 219 -26.77 1.56 0.37
N SER A 220 -26.62 1.63 1.69
CA SER A 220 -27.70 2.03 2.59
C SER A 220 -28.16 3.46 2.34
N ASP A 221 -29.45 3.75 2.56
CA ASP A 221 -30.01 5.07 2.28
C ASP A 221 -29.28 6.24 2.97
N PRO A 222 -28.94 6.16 4.28
CA PRO A 222 -28.21 7.24 4.94
C PRO A 222 -26.85 7.56 4.31
N VAL A 223 -26.15 6.52 3.84
CA VAL A 223 -24.85 6.67 3.19
C VAL A 223 -25.03 7.13 1.74
N ALA A 224 -25.98 6.56 1.01
CA ALA A 224 -26.31 6.94 -0.35
C ALA A 224 -26.75 8.42 -0.44
N ASP A 225 -27.55 8.90 0.51
CA ASP A 225 -27.95 10.31 0.61
C ASP A 225 -26.73 11.21 0.80
N PHE A 226 -25.82 10.86 1.72
CA PHE A 226 -24.59 11.61 1.96
C PHE A 226 -23.64 11.61 0.75
N LEU A 227 -23.56 10.49 0.03
CA LEU A 227 -22.79 10.34 -1.21
C LEU A 227 -23.47 10.99 -2.42
N GLY A 228 -24.70 11.48 -2.30
CA GLY A 228 -25.45 12.06 -3.41
C GLY A 228 -25.90 11.04 -4.46
N LEU A 229 -26.02 9.76 -4.09
CA LEU A 229 -26.51 8.72 -4.98
C LEU A 229 -28.02 8.88 -5.23
N PRO A 230 -28.47 8.88 -6.50
CA PRO A 230 -29.89 8.97 -6.81
C PRO A 230 -30.66 7.80 -6.20
N ALA A 231 -31.91 8.03 -5.77
CA ALA A 231 -32.77 6.98 -5.19
C ALA A 231 -32.90 5.76 -6.11
N LYS A 232 -32.98 5.99 -7.43
CA LYS A 232 -32.83 4.96 -8.44
C LYS A 232 -31.33 4.71 -8.65
N GLY A 233 -30.85 3.53 -8.29
CA GLY A 233 -29.45 3.13 -8.47
C GLY A 233 -28.66 3.00 -7.17
N ARG A 234 -29.31 2.78 -6.02
CA ARG A 234 -28.64 2.43 -4.74
C ARG A 234 -28.41 0.93 -4.56
N ALA A 235 -28.86 0.12 -5.51
CA ALA A 235 -28.70 -1.31 -5.50
C ALA A 235 -28.42 -1.85 -6.90
N VAL A 236 -27.59 -2.88 -6.97
CA VAL A 236 -27.32 -3.66 -8.17
C VAL A 236 -27.68 -5.11 -7.89
N THR A 237 -28.38 -5.74 -8.83
CA THR A 237 -28.68 -7.17 -8.78
C THR A 237 -28.03 -7.87 -9.96
N GLN A 238 -27.27 -8.93 -9.67
CA GLN A 238 -26.61 -9.77 -10.66
C GLN A 238 -27.08 -11.22 -10.51
N ARG A 239 -27.13 -11.94 -11.63
CA ARG A 239 -27.25 -13.40 -11.63
C ARG A 239 -25.89 -13.99 -11.29
N VAL A 240 -25.89 -15.10 -10.57
CA VAL A 240 -24.67 -15.82 -10.22
C VAL A 240 -24.78 -17.21 -10.83
N GLN A 241 -23.80 -17.58 -11.64
CA GLN A 241 -23.64 -18.93 -12.18
C GLN A 241 -22.55 -19.63 -11.38
N VAL A 242 -22.92 -20.71 -10.70
CA VAL A 242 -21.97 -21.48 -9.90
C VAL A 242 -21.34 -22.53 -10.80
N VAL A 243 -20.02 -22.45 -10.93
CA VAL A 243 -19.19 -23.36 -11.69
C VAL A 243 -18.46 -24.26 -10.71
N ASP A 244 -18.37 -25.54 -11.04
CA ASP A 244 -17.56 -26.48 -10.28
C ASP A 244 -16.11 -26.31 -10.70
N GLU A 245 -15.21 -25.93 -9.78
CA GLU A 245 -13.80 -25.70 -10.13
C GLU A 245 -13.15 -26.98 -10.70
N CYS A 246 -13.61 -28.15 -10.22
CA CYS A 246 -13.18 -29.46 -10.70
C CYS A 246 -13.68 -29.82 -12.11
N GLU A 247 -14.75 -29.18 -12.60
CA GLU A 247 -15.22 -29.35 -13.98
C GLU A 247 -14.41 -28.50 -14.98
N VAL A 248 -13.68 -27.48 -14.51
CA VAL A 248 -12.93 -26.52 -15.36
C VAL A 248 -11.43 -26.81 -15.40
N TRP A 249 -10.85 -27.30 -14.31
CA TRP A 249 -9.39 -27.39 -14.15
C TRP A 249 -8.84 -28.83 -14.02
N ASP A 250 -9.63 -29.85 -14.36
CA ASP A 250 -9.31 -31.28 -14.20
C ASP A 250 -8.40 -31.56 -12.99
N CYS A 251 -9.00 -31.52 -11.80
CA CYS A 251 -8.26 -31.69 -10.55
C CYS A 251 -7.63 -33.09 -10.38
N GLY A 252 -7.75 -33.99 -11.36
CA GLY A 252 -7.07 -35.27 -11.43
C GLY A 252 -5.60 -35.20 -11.86
N GLU A 253 -5.23 -34.37 -12.85
CA GLU A 253 -3.86 -34.36 -13.40
C GLU A 253 -2.87 -33.49 -12.59
N VAL A 254 -3.34 -32.44 -11.92
CA VAL A 254 -2.48 -31.54 -11.14
C VAL A 254 -1.94 -32.22 -9.87
N ALA A 255 -2.69 -33.17 -9.31
CA ALA A 255 -2.26 -34.00 -8.18
C ALA A 255 -1.14 -34.97 -8.60
N GLU A 256 -1.19 -35.49 -9.82
CA GLU A 256 -0.17 -36.42 -10.35
C GLU A 256 1.12 -35.69 -10.74
N GLN A 257 1.02 -34.43 -11.19
CA GLN A 257 2.18 -33.60 -11.55
C GLN A 257 2.87 -32.92 -10.36
N LEU A 258 2.18 -32.72 -9.23
CA LEU A 258 2.77 -32.26 -7.96
C LEU A 258 3.33 -33.41 -7.10
N MET A 259 2.87 -34.65 -7.30
CA MET A 259 3.47 -35.85 -6.69
C MET A 259 4.63 -36.43 -7.51
N GLY A 260 5.37 -35.57 -8.23
CA GLY A 260 6.60 -35.95 -8.92
C GLY A 260 7.52 -36.77 -8.01
N ALA A 261 7.95 -37.92 -8.52
CA ALA A 261 8.68 -38.97 -7.81
C ALA A 261 9.73 -38.44 -6.81
N PRO A 262 9.89 -39.09 -5.64
CA PRO A 262 10.78 -38.62 -4.59
C PRO A 262 12.22 -38.55 -5.10
N ALA A 263 12.77 -37.34 -5.19
CA ALA A 263 14.20 -37.13 -5.29
C ALA A 263 14.80 -37.30 -3.89
N GLU A 264 15.62 -38.33 -3.71
CA GLU A 264 16.41 -38.61 -2.51
C GLU A 264 17.13 -37.33 -2.03
N GLY A 265 16.89 -36.89 -0.77
CA GLY A 265 17.78 -35.91 -0.13
C GLY A 265 17.19 -34.83 0.80
N PHE A 266 15.89 -34.79 1.12
CA PHE A 266 15.36 -33.90 2.17
C PHE A 266 14.43 -34.63 3.11
N SER A 267 14.71 -34.55 4.42
CA SER A 267 13.88 -35.18 5.46
C SER A 267 12.53 -34.49 5.58
N SER A 268 11.47 -35.28 5.49
CA SER A 268 10.08 -34.93 5.69
C SER A 268 9.83 -34.22 7.03
N LEU A 269 9.30 -33.00 6.96
CA LEU A 269 8.56 -32.37 8.06
C LEU A 269 7.15 -32.04 7.57
N GLN A 270 6.18 -32.35 8.43
CA GLN A 270 4.78 -31.94 8.43
C GLN A 270 3.84 -32.54 7.38
N ASP A 271 3.00 -33.46 7.87
CA ASP A 271 1.69 -33.79 7.34
C ASP A 271 0.82 -32.53 7.28
N GLY A 272 0.91 -31.80 6.17
CA GLY A 272 0.06 -30.67 5.84
C GLY A 272 -0.70 -30.96 4.55
N ASP A 273 -2.02 -31.00 4.63
CA ASP A 273 -2.91 -31.22 3.49
C ASP A 273 -2.73 -30.09 2.45
N ALA A 274 -2.32 -30.47 1.24
CA ALA A 274 -2.13 -29.59 0.09
C ALA A 274 -3.38 -28.73 -0.24
N ALA A 275 -4.56 -29.15 0.20
CA ALA A 275 -5.80 -28.39 0.10
C ALA A 275 -5.79 -27.09 0.94
N THR A 276 -5.13 -27.12 2.10
CA THR A 276 -5.05 -25.95 3.01
C THR A 276 -4.15 -24.86 2.42
N ALA A 277 -3.04 -25.25 1.81
CA ALA A 277 -2.10 -24.34 1.14
C ALA A 277 -2.74 -23.63 -0.09
N ARG A 278 -3.68 -24.30 -0.79
CA ARG A 278 -4.38 -23.71 -1.94
C ARG A 278 -5.52 -22.77 -1.53
N ALA A 279 -6.23 -23.07 -0.44
CA ALA A 279 -7.21 -22.15 0.14
C ALA A 279 -6.56 -20.85 0.65
N GLU A 280 -5.33 -20.93 1.17
CA GLU A 280 -4.53 -19.75 1.53
C GLU A 280 -4.02 -18.99 0.30
N SER A 281 -3.62 -19.66 -0.78
CA SER A 281 -3.21 -19.03 -2.05
C SER A 281 -4.33 -18.23 -2.73
N LEU A 282 -5.58 -18.70 -2.67
CA LEU A 282 -6.74 -17.96 -3.19
C LEU A 282 -7.15 -16.80 -2.27
N ARG A 283 -6.90 -16.92 -0.96
CA ARG A 283 -7.10 -15.83 0.01
C ARG A 283 -6.04 -14.74 -0.12
N THR A 284 -4.79 -15.07 -0.40
CA THR A 284 -3.72 -14.09 -0.66
C THR A 284 -3.89 -13.37 -2.00
N GLN A 285 -4.55 -13.99 -2.99
CA GLN A 285 -4.94 -13.29 -4.23
C GLN A 285 -6.19 -12.41 -4.10
N SER A 286 -7.02 -12.59 -3.06
CA SER A 286 -8.23 -11.77 -2.81
C SER A 286 -8.19 -10.93 -1.53
N GLY A 287 -7.07 -10.92 -0.82
CA GLY A 287 -6.87 -10.15 0.40
C GLY A 287 -5.39 -9.97 0.70
N HIS A 288 -4.82 -8.84 0.29
CA HIS A 288 -3.50 -8.44 0.75
C HIS A 288 -3.60 -7.81 2.14
N ALA A 289 -3.48 -8.65 3.15
CA ALA A 289 -2.95 -8.28 4.46
C ALA A 289 -2.09 -9.46 4.92
N GLY A 290 -0.78 -9.34 4.76
CA GLY A 290 0.19 -10.37 5.12
C GLY A 290 1.41 -10.29 4.22
N HIS A 291 2.46 -9.63 4.71
CA HIS A 291 3.80 -9.71 4.14
C HIS A 291 4.27 -11.16 4.21
N GLY A 292 4.30 -11.82 3.05
CA GLY A 292 4.93 -13.11 2.86
C GLY A 292 5.65 -13.11 1.51
N GLY A 293 6.97 -13.04 1.56
CA GLY A 293 7.88 -13.37 0.45
C GLY A 293 7.72 -12.55 -0.83
N SER A 294 8.39 -11.41 -0.92
CA SER A 294 8.78 -10.81 -2.21
C SER A 294 9.81 -11.74 -2.89
N THR A 295 9.35 -12.77 -3.58
CA THR A 295 10.12 -13.36 -4.67
C THR A 295 9.69 -12.66 -5.95
N ALA A 296 10.63 -11.91 -6.52
CA ALA A 296 10.48 -11.06 -7.72
C ALA A 296 9.48 -9.89 -7.58
N SER A 297 9.96 -8.78 -7.01
CA SER A 297 9.47 -7.47 -7.43
C SER A 297 9.80 -7.32 -8.93
N GLU A 298 8.85 -7.68 -9.80
CA GLU A 298 8.92 -7.29 -11.20
C GLU A 298 9.00 -5.76 -11.24
N HIS A 299 10.16 -5.22 -11.59
CA HIS A 299 10.34 -3.81 -11.91
C HIS A 299 9.35 -3.41 -13.01
N ARG A 300 8.18 -2.89 -12.64
CA ARG A 300 7.27 -2.25 -13.58
C ARG A 300 7.81 -0.85 -13.84
N THR A 301 8.67 -0.77 -14.83
CA THR A 301 9.18 0.47 -15.39
C THR A 301 8.00 1.27 -15.97
N ASN A 302 7.63 2.39 -15.32
CA ASN A 302 6.62 3.32 -15.84
C ASN A 302 7.16 4.04 -17.08
N LEU A 303 6.73 3.61 -18.27
CA LEU A 303 7.30 4.04 -19.56
C LEU A 303 6.66 5.32 -20.14
N PHE A 304 5.67 5.96 -19.50
CA PHE A 304 4.93 7.06 -20.11
C PHE A 304 4.52 8.17 -19.11
N THR A 305 5.37 9.18 -18.93
CA THR A 305 4.94 10.51 -18.46
C THR A 305 5.67 11.59 -19.25
N LEU A 306 5.01 12.12 -20.28
CA LEU A 306 5.39 13.34 -20.98
C LEU A 306 4.28 14.38 -20.77
N GLY A 307 4.61 15.50 -20.11
CA GLY A 307 3.94 16.79 -20.31
C GLY A 307 2.94 17.28 -19.25
N ASP A 308 3.40 18.27 -18.48
CA ASP A 308 2.73 19.47 -17.92
C ASP A 308 1.31 19.37 -17.35
N ALA A 309 1.18 19.32 -16.02
CA ALA A 309 0.03 19.90 -15.32
C ALA A 309 0.39 20.43 -13.91
N GLU A 310 0.05 21.69 -13.66
CA GLU A 310 0.13 22.38 -12.37
C GLU A 310 -0.82 21.74 -11.31
N HIS A 311 -0.42 20.64 -10.70
CA HIS A 311 -0.79 20.24 -9.34
C HIS A 311 0.19 19.17 -8.86
N GLY A 312 0.94 19.48 -7.80
CA GLY A 312 2.11 18.73 -7.33
C GLY A 312 1.95 17.21 -7.29
N ALA A 313 2.78 16.57 -8.10
CA ALA A 313 3.38 15.23 -8.01
C ALA A 313 3.49 14.63 -9.42
N ASP A 314 4.24 15.30 -10.29
CA ASP A 314 4.79 14.64 -11.49
C ASP A 314 6.01 13.84 -11.03
N HIS A 315 5.93 12.52 -11.25
CA HIS A 315 6.95 11.57 -10.84
C HIS A 315 8.31 11.96 -11.43
N PRO A 316 9.37 12.08 -10.62
CA PRO A 316 10.72 12.25 -11.14
C PRO A 316 11.06 11.07 -12.06
N ALA A 317 11.53 11.41 -13.27
CA ALA A 317 11.92 10.49 -14.31
C ALA A 317 12.87 9.38 -13.81
N LEU A 318 12.71 8.18 -14.40
CA LEU A 318 13.63 7.06 -14.33
C LEU A 318 15.08 7.55 -14.49
N GLY A 319 15.89 7.39 -13.43
CA GLY A 319 17.33 7.61 -13.46
C GLY A 319 17.77 9.08 -13.38
N GLN A 320 17.62 9.71 -12.21
CA GLN A 320 18.41 10.91 -11.90
C GLN A 320 19.88 10.52 -11.67
N SER A 321 20.81 11.43 -12.00
CA SER A 321 22.20 11.25 -11.55
C SER A 321 22.22 11.31 -10.03
N GLY A 322 22.69 10.25 -9.39
CA GLY A 322 22.86 10.23 -7.94
C GLY A 322 23.76 11.38 -7.49
N SER A 323 23.45 11.97 -6.34
CA SER A 323 24.29 12.97 -5.71
C SER A 323 25.52 12.32 -5.09
N THR A 324 26.64 13.04 -5.13
CA THR A 324 27.81 12.63 -4.36
C THR A 324 27.53 12.93 -2.88
N PRO A 325 27.79 11.98 -1.96
CA PRO A 325 27.72 12.24 -0.54
C PRO A 325 28.48 13.51 -0.17
N SER A 326 27.82 14.41 0.55
CA SER A 326 28.38 15.68 0.95
C SER A 326 28.28 15.86 2.47
N ASN A 327 29.21 16.63 3.01
CA ASN A 327 29.16 17.05 4.41
C ASN A 327 28.35 18.34 4.61
N ARG A 328 27.56 18.75 3.59
CA ARG A 328 26.71 19.94 3.70
C ARG A 328 25.53 19.62 4.61
N THR A 329 25.24 20.52 5.55
CA THR A 329 24.02 20.45 6.35
C THR A 329 22.80 20.51 5.40
N PRO A 330 21.92 19.51 5.43
CA PRO A 330 20.71 19.51 4.60
C PRO A 330 19.77 20.66 5.00
N ASP A 331 18.96 21.11 4.05
CA ASP A 331 17.95 22.14 4.33
C ASP A 331 16.82 21.54 5.18
N LYS A 332 16.20 22.34 6.06
CA LYS A 332 15.21 21.82 7.04
C LYS A 332 13.93 21.27 6.40
N ASP A 333 13.59 21.71 5.20
CA ASP A 333 12.43 21.25 4.44
C ASP A 333 12.67 19.91 3.72
N THR A 334 13.92 19.44 3.68
CA THR A 334 14.31 18.15 3.08
C THR A 334 14.55 17.07 4.14
N LEU A 335 14.26 17.37 5.41
CA LEU A 335 14.47 16.47 6.54
C LEU A 335 13.14 15.81 6.97
N PRO A 336 13.16 14.51 7.31
CA PRO A 336 12.03 13.86 8.00
C PRO A 336 11.91 14.34 9.45
N ASP A 337 10.81 13.97 10.11
CA ASP A 337 10.58 14.17 11.54
C ASP A 337 10.16 12.83 12.14
N LEU A 338 11.08 12.14 12.84
CA LEU A 338 10.86 10.76 13.26
C LEU A 338 10.26 10.72 14.66
N ILE A 339 9.18 9.96 14.81
CA ILE A 339 8.43 9.88 16.06
C ILE A 339 8.21 8.41 16.40
N SER A 340 8.54 8.03 17.64
CA SER A 340 8.16 6.73 18.17
C SER A 340 6.74 6.77 18.72
N ALA A 341 5.86 5.92 18.20
CA ALA A 341 4.60 5.63 18.85
C ALA A 341 4.83 4.82 20.15
N PRO A 342 3.93 4.88 21.14
CA PRO A 342 4.00 4.01 22.30
C PRO A 342 3.80 2.52 21.95
N ALA A 343 4.47 1.63 22.68
CA ALA A 343 4.30 0.19 22.54
C ALA A 343 2.83 -0.26 22.74
N TRP A 344 2.40 -1.28 21.99
CA TRP A 344 1.06 -1.88 22.11
C TRP A 344 1.08 -3.39 21.83
N GLN A 345 -0.06 -4.06 21.98
CA GLN A 345 -0.17 -5.53 21.94
C GLN A 345 0.89 -6.21 22.81
N ILE A 346 1.08 -5.68 24.01
CA ILE A 346 2.07 -6.12 24.97
C ILE A 346 1.60 -7.39 25.65
N GLY A 347 2.41 -8.43 25.50
CA GLY A 347 2.16 -9.75 26.04
C GLY A 347 3.34 -10.28 26.83
N THR A 348 3.14 -11.45 27.42
CA THR A 348 4.24 -12.25 27.98
C THR A 348 4.21 -13.61 27.35
N GLU A 349 5.38 -14.13 27.00
CA GLU A 349 5.57 -15.47 26.47
C GLU A 349 6.76 -16.15 27.15
N VAL A 350 6.90 -17.44 26.90
CA VAL A 350 8.10 -18.21 27.22
C VAL A 350 8.64 -18.67 25.87
N ASP A 351 9.85 -18.26 25.53
CA ASP A 351 10.46 -18.67 24.27
C ASP A 351 10.88 -20.16 24.31
N GLU A 352 11.32 -20.69 23.17
CA GLU A 352 11.72 -22.10 23.04
C GLU A 352 12.86 -22.50 24.00
N SER A 353 13.67 -21.54 24.43
CA SER A 353 14.75 -21.75 25.40
C SER A 353 14.27 -21.77 26.86
N GLY A 354 12.99 -21.50 27.11
CA GLY A 354 12.42 -21.38 28.45
C GLY A 354 12.60 -20.00 29.09
N THR A 355 12.99 -18.98 28.31
CA THR A 355 13.19 -17.61 28.81
C THR A 355 11.87 -16.86 28.82
N ASP A 356 11.53 -16.24 29.95
CA ASP A 356 10.35 -15.37 30.05
C ASP A 356 10.60 -14.07 29.26
N ARG A 357 9.68 -13.72 28.35
CA ARG A 357 9.78 -12.53 27.50
C ARG A 357 8.61 -11.56 27.70
N LEU A 358 8.88 -10.26 27.51
CA LEU A 358 7.85 -9.22 27.36
C LEU A 358 7.78 -8.82 25.89
N THR A 359 6.74 -9.28 25.19
CA THR A 359 6.52 -8.98 23.78
C THR A 359 5.77 -7.67 23.63
N PHE A 360 5.96 -7.00 22.50
CA PHE A 360 5.29 -5.75 22.16
C PHE A 360 5.45 -5.44 20.68
N ASN A 361 4.55 -4.61 20.13
CA ASN A 361 4.79 -3.96 18.86
C ASN A 361 5.42 -2.58 19.06
N ALA A 362 6.28 -2.18 18.13
CA ALA A 362 6.86 -0.85 18.01
C ALA A 362 6.45 -0.23 16.67
N ASN A 363 6.26 1.09 16.65
CA ASN A 363 6.00 1.84 15.44
C ASN A 363 6.78 3.15 15.45
N GLU A 364 7.53 3.37 14.40
CA GLU A 364 8.32 4.55 14.16
C GLU A 364 7.80 5.19 12.88
N TRP A 365 7.36 6.45 12.97
CA TRP A 365 6.70 7.12 11.87
C TRP A 365 7.31 8.47 11.54
N ASN A 366 7.13 8.88 10.29
CA ASN A 366 7.69 10.11 9.76
C ASN A 366 6.59 11.18 9.66
N ALA A 367 6.64 12.20 10.52
CA ALA A 367 5.72 13.35 10.51
C ALA A 367 6.05 14.39 9.42
N GLY A 368 7.11 14.18 8.65
CA GLY A 368 7.46 14.95 7.47
C GLY A 368 8.20 16.28 7.74
N PRO A 369 8.35 17.12 6.72
CA PRO A 369 7.65 17.06 5.43
C PRO A 369 8.33 16.21 4.36
N ALA A 370 9.57 15.78 4.56
CA ALA A 370 10.30 14.99 3.58
C ALA A 370 10.27 13.48 3.93
N PRO A 371 10.40 12.57 2.94
CA PRO A 371 10.59 11.16 3.21
C PRO A 371 11.95 10.92 3.90
N LEU A 372 12.03 9.87 4.72
CA LEU A 372 13.31 9.27 5.08
C LEU A 372 13.68 8.28 3.97
N VAL A 373 14.82 8.49 3.31
CA VAL A 373 15.36 7.57 2.31
C VAL A 373 16.78 7.20 2.72
N VAL A 374 17.01 5.91 2.94
CA VAL A 374 18.33 5.38 3.26
C VAL A 374 18.70 4.33 2.22
N GLU A 375 19.90 4.42 1.67
CA GLU A 375 20.43 3.39 0.77
C GLU A 375 21.69 2.75 1.34
N GLY A 376 21.76 1.43 1.18
CA GLY A 376 22.92 0.61 1.54
C GLY A 376 23.77 0.32 0.32
N TYR A 377 25.09 0.41 0.49
CA TYR A 377 26.07 0.04 -0.52
C TYR A 377 27.06 -0.98 0.05
N ARG A 378 27.09 -2.18 -0.53
CA ARG A 378 27.96 -3.26 -0.06
C ARG A 378 29.40 -3.02 -0.50
N ARG A 379 30.34 -3.20 0.43
CA ARG A 379 31.79 -3.15 0.14
C ARG A 379 32.31 -4.56 -0.14
N GLY A 380 32.30 -4.97 -1.41
CA GLY A 380 32.75 -6.31 -1.83
C GLY A 380 31.96 -7.42 -1.14
N SER A 381 32.65 -8.39 -0.53
CA SER A 381 32.04 -9.49 0.22
C SER A 381 31.82 -9.20 1.71
N GLY A 382 31.91 -7.93 2.14
CA GLY A 382 31.73 -7.54 3.53
C GLY A 382 30.36 -7.93 4.10
N GLU A 383 30.32 -8.14 5.42
CA GLU A 383 29.08 -8.46 6.18
C GLU A 383 28.19 -7.22 6.38
N LEU A 384 28.77 -6.02 6.26
CA LEU A 384 28.05 -4.75 6.39
C LEU A 384 28.00 -3.98 5.07
N MET A 385 26.91 -3.25 4.88
CA MET A 385 26.81 -2.15 3.89
C MET A 385 27.10 -0.81 4.57
N ASP A 386 27.73 0.11 3.85
CA ASP A 386 27.70 1.52 4.26
C ASP A 386 26.33 2.12 3.89
N ALA A 387 25.71 2.82 4.83
CA ALA A 387 24.41 3.44 4.62
C ALA A 387 24.54 4.96 4.44
N TYR A 388 23.76 5.49 3.50
CA TYR A 388 23.68 6.93 3.21
C TYR A 388 22.23 7.37 3.24
N GLN A 389 21.96 8.51 3.86
CA GLN A 389 20.66 9.16 3.81
C GLN A 389 20.62 10.09 2.60
N PHE A 390 19.53 10.00 1.83
CA PHE A 390 19.28 10.81 0.65
C PHE A 390 18.14 11.79 0.92
N PHE A 391 18.33 13.03 0.48
CA PHE A 391 17.41 14.14 0.70
C PHE A 391 16.71 14.51 -0.59
N TYR A 392 15.40 14.70 -0.51
CA TYR A 392 14.56 14.99 -1.67
C TYR A 392 13.80 16.30 -1.48
N ARG A 393 13.63 17.02 -2.59
CA ARG A 393 12.74 18.17 -2.73
C ARG A 393 12.00 18.06 -4.05
N ASP A 394 10.67 18.10 -4.02
CA ASP A 394 9.83 18.01 -5.22
C ASP A 394 10.17 16.79 -6.10
N GLY A 395 10.41 15.64 -5.47
CA GLY A 395 10.81 14.40 -6.14
C GLY A 395 12.26 14.39 -6.67
N LYS A 396 13.02 15.47 -6.52
CA LYS A 396 14.41 15.52 -6.96
C LYS A 396 15.34 15.27 -5.80
N GLU A 397 16.34 14.44 -6.03
CA GLU A 397 17.43 14.26 -5.09
C GLU A 397 18.24 15.56 -5.04
N VAL A 398 18.41 16.13 -3.85
CA VAL A 398 19.12 17.41 -3.64
C VAL A 398 20.40 17.26 -2.83
N GLY A 399 20.67 16.07 -2.30
CA GLY A 399 21.91 15.74 -1.63
C GLY A 399 21.84 14.41 -0.89
N SER A 400 22.99 13.97 -0.40
CA SER A 400 23.10 12.77 0.43
C SER A 400 24.23 12.93 1.45
N THR A 401 24.19 12.12 2.51
CA THR A 401 25.24 12.07 3.53
C THR A 401 25.34 10.68 4.14
N LYS A 402 26.52 10.33 4.69
CA LYS A 402 26.73 9.01 5.30
C LYS A 402 26.03 8.97 6.66
N THR A 403 25.21 7.94 6.90
CA THR A 403 24.27 7.93 8.03
C THR A 403 24.31 6.65 8.87
N GLY A 404 25.10 5.64 8.51
CA GLY A 404 25.26 4.43 9.32
C GLY A 404 25.75 3.23 8.52
N THR A 405 25.27 2.05 8.93
CA THR A 405 25.55 0.77 8.27
C THR A 405 24.31 -0.11 8.25
N MET A 406 24.26 -1.06 7.31
CA MET A 406 23.23 -2.10 7.29
C MET A 406 23.87 -3.48 7.46
N GLU A 407 23.15 -4.40 8.09
CA GLU A 407 23.57 -5.79 8.30
C GLU A 407 22.49 -6.74 7.80
N TYR A 408 22.90 -7.86 7.20
CA TYR A 408 21.98 -8.91 6.80
C TYR A 408 21.58 -9.72 8.02
N HIS A 409 20.29 -9.70 8.37
CA HIS A 409 19.79 -10.53 9.45
C HIS A 409 19.48 -11.93 8.91
N GLN A 410 20.09 -12.97 9.49
CA GLN A 410 19.81 -14.35 9.11
C GLN A 410 18.98 -15.01 10.21
N ALA A 411 17.66 -14.91 10.09
CA ALA A 411 16.71 -15.56 10.98
C ALA A 411 15.43 -15.93 10.21
N PRO A 412 14.68 -16.96 10.65
CA PRO A 412 13.36 -17.26 10.09
C PRO A 412 12.51 -15.99 9.99
N GLU A 413 11.89 -15.76 8.82
CA GLU A 413 11.07 -14.58 8.51
C GLU A 413 11.80 -13.21 8.46
N HIS A 414 13.12 -13.17 8.69
CA HIS A 414 13.93 -11.93 8.65
C HIS A 414 15.14 -12.01 7.72
N ASN A 415 15.06 -12.76 6.61
CA ASN A 415 16.15 -12.99 5.65
C ASN A 415 16.42 -11.79 4.73
N HIS A 416 16.64 -10.60 5.30
CA HIS A 416 16.88 -9.35 4.58
C HIS A 416 17.83 -8.41 5.34
N TRP A 417 18.26 -7.34 4.69
CA TRP A 417 19.12 -6.33 5.31
C TRP A 417 18.31 -5.40 6.21
N HIS A 418 18.94 -4.94 7.27
CA HIS A 418 18.39 -3.94 8.19
C HIS A 418 19.35 -2.76 8.34
N PHE A 419 18.82 -1.54 8.38
CA PHE A 419 19.52 -0.39 8.93
C PHE A 419 19.75 -0.55 10.43
N LEU A 420 21.02 -0.50 10.85
CA LEU A 420 21.40 -0.65 12.26
C LEU A 420 21.07 0.61 13.06
N ASP A 421 20.73 0.42 14.33
CA ASP A 421 20.42 1.49 15.30
C ASP A 421 19.28 2.43 14.89
N PHE A 422 18.26 1.92 14.16
CA PHE A 422 17.09 2.71 13.82
C PHE A 422 16.27 3.10 15.06
N ALA A 423 16.08 2.15 15.98
CA ALA A 423 15.34 2.34 17.20
C ALA A 423 15.98 1.55 18.35
N SER A 424 15.81 2.05 19.57
CA SER A 424 16.23 1.36 20.79
C SER A 424 15.05 1.16 21.73
N TYR A 425 15.06 0.01 22.40
CA TYR A 425 14.02 -0.39 23.33
C TYR A 425 14.63 -0.69 24.68
N GLU A 426 14.15 0.00 25.70
CA GLU A 426 14.60 -0.17 27.08
C GLU A 426 13.41 -0.39 27.99
N LEU A 427 13.43 -1.45 28.79
CA LEU A 427 12.58 -1.52 29.96
C LEU A 427 13.24 -0.69 31.06
N VAL A 428 12.53 0.31 31.55
CA VAL A 428 13.00 1.21 32.60
C VAL A 428 12.07 1.18 33.81
N THR A 429 12.59 1.51 34.98
CA THR A 429 11.76 1.78 36.17
C THR A 429 10.93 3.05 35.94
N THR A 430 9.90 3.28 36.76
CA THR A 430 9.12 4.55 36.73
C THR A 430 9.94 5.81 37.04
N LYS A 431 11.19 5.65 37.47
CA LYS A 431 12.16 6.75 37.68
C LYS A 431 13.18 6.86 36.53
N GLY A 432 12.97 6.15 35.43
CA GLY A 432 13.85 6.16 34.25
C GLY A 432 15.14 5.34 34.37
N LYS A 433 15.35 4.58 35.46
CA LYS A 433 16.54 3.71 35.57
C LYS A 433 16.41 2.50 34.63
N PRO A 434 17.42 2.20 33.78
CA PRO A 434 17.43 1.00 32.94
C PRO A 434 17.28 -0.28 33.74
N VAL A 435 16.53 -1.24 33.20
CA VAL A 435 16.32 -2.58 33.77
C VAL A 435 16.90 -3.62 32.84
N THR A 436 16.45 -3.63 31.58
CA THR A 436 16.95 -4.52 30.53
C THR A 436 16.66 -3.91 29.16
N PRO A 437 17.58 -4.00 28.17
CA PRO A 437 17.27 -3.67 26.79
C PRO A 437 16.50 -4.82 26.11
N SER A 438 15.92 -4.56 24.94
CA SER A 438 15.47 -5.62 24.03
C SER A 438 16.57 -5.94 23.00
N GLY A 439 16.47 -7.11 22.38
CA GLY A 439 17.50 -7.63 21.47
C GLY A 439 17.49 -7.05 20.05
N LYS A 440 16.46 -6.29 19.65
CA LYS A 440 16.38 -5.72 18.30
C LYS A 440 16.60 -4.22 18.32
N GLN A 441 17.51 -3.77 17.44
CA GLN A 441 17.80 -2.35 17.23
C GLN A 441 17.87 -1.97 15.75
N SER A 442 17.65 -2.94 14.85
CA SER A 442 17.79 -2.79 13.40
C SER A 442 16.53 -3.20 12.65
N TRP A 443 16.20 -2.44 11.61
CA TRP A 443 14.93 -2.50 10.87
C TRP A 443 15.17 -2.46 9.36
N CYS A 444 14.34 -3.14 8.57
CA CYS A 444 14.11 -2.71 7.19
C CYS A 444 13.00 -1.67 7.18
N LEU A 445 13.27 -0.46 6.67
CA LEU A 445 12.27 0.61 6.64
C LEU A 445 11.23 0.41 5.53
N ALA A 446 9.98 0.17 5.92
CA ALA A 446 8.85 0.04 5.01
C ALA A 446 7.59 0.76 5.52
N PRO A 447 6.82 1.42 4.64
CA PRO A 447 5.54 2.01 5.02
C PRO A 447 4.50 0.91 5.25
N THR A 448 4.32 0.51 6.51
CA THR A 448 3.35 -0.55 6.88
C THR A 448 1.98 0.04 7.17
N ASP A 449 1.93 1.14 7.91
CA ASP A 449 0.68 1.74 8.40
C ASP A 449 0.66 3.26 8.19
N PRO A 450 -0.46 3.85 7.76
CA PRO A 450 -0.62 5.29 7.79
C PRO A 450 -0.78 5.78 9.23
N VAL A 451 -0.11 6.87 9.60
CA VAL A 451 -0.25 7.50 10.92
C VAL A 451 -1.01 8.82 10.79
N ASP A 452 -0.54 9.77 9.98
CA ASP A 452 -1.28 11.00 9.70
C ASP A 452 -1.05 11.42 8.26
N LEU A 453 -1.98 11.05 7.38
CA LEU A 453 -1.92 11.41 5.95
C LEU A 453 -2.23 12.89 5.68
N SER A 454 -2.49 13.69 6.72
CA SER A 454 -2.78 15.12 6.61
C SER A 454 -1.60 16.03 6.93
N VAL A 455 -0.46 15.48 7.38
CA VAL A 455 0.76 16.27 7.60
C VAL A 455 1.29 16.84 6.27
N PRO A 456 2.02 17.98 6.31
CA PRO A 456 2.69 18.50 5.12
C PRO A 456 3.61 17.45 4.50
N GLY A 457 3.57 17.31 3.18
CA GLY A 457 4.40 16.33 2.46
C GLY A 457 3.93 14.88 2.57
N ALA A 458 2.80 14.60 3.24
CA ALA A 458 2.27 13.26 3.34
C ALA A 458 2.07 12.60 1.97
N VAL A 459 2.60 11.39 1.82
CA VAL A 459 2.50 10.61 0.60
C VAL A 459 1.28 9.69 0.72
N TRP A 460 0.25 9.88 -0.09
CA TRP A 460 -0.96 9.03 0.00
C TRP A 460 -0.75 7.63 -0.60
N ARG A 461 0.14 7.51 -1.59
CA ARG A 461 0.46 6.25 -2.25
C ARG A 461 1.98 6.04 -2.28
N PRO A 462 2.56 5.40 -1.26
CA PRO A 462 4.00 5.11 -1.23
C PRO A 462 4.49 4.41 -2.50
N GLU A 463 3.71 3.46 -3.02
CA GLU A 463 4.03 2.68 -4.22
C GLU A 463 4.04 3.51 -5.51
N ALA A 464 3.48 4.72 -5.48
CA ALA A 464 3.49 5.63 -6.62
C ALA A 464 4.74 6.54 -6.62
N THR A 465 5.55 6.57 -5.57
CA THR A 465 6.67 7.54 -5.49
C THR A 465 7.83 7.21 -6.43
N GLY A 466 7.97 5.96 -6.88
CA GLY A 466 9.17 5.47 -7.55
C GLY A 466 10.36 5.29 -6.60
N LEU A 467 10.14 5.44 -5.29
CA LEU A 467 11.08 5.21 -4.21
C LEU A 467 10.61 3.99 -3.39
N ASP A 468 10.56 2.83 -4.05
CA ASP A 468 10.11 1.61 -3.38
C ASP A 468 11.15 1.13 -2.36
N SER A 469 10.67 0.70 -1.19
CA SER A 469 11.50 -0.01 -0.22
C SER A 469 11.82 -1.41 -0.75
N THR A 470 13.10 -1.75 -0.71
CA THR A 470 13.63 -3.07 -1.03
C THR A 470 14.59 -3.48 0.09
N CYS A 471 14.18 -4.43 0.94
CA CYS A 471 15.04 -4.89 2.03
C CYS A 471 16.20 -5.79 1.55
N GLY A 472 16.17 -6.20 0.27
CA GLY A 472 17.21 -7.00 -0.38
C GLY A 472 17.38 -8.42 0.15
N ASP A 473 17.88 -9.33 -0.68
CA ASP A 473 18.37 -10.64 -0.24
C ASP A 473 19.88 -10.57 0.12
N GLN A 474 20.45 -11.69 0.58
CA GLN A 474 21.86 -11.76 1.03
C GLN A 474 22.88 -11.37 -0.06
N SER A 475 22.49 -11.50 -1.34
CA SER A 475 23.34 -11.18 -2.48
C SER A 475 23.29 -9.71 -2.88
N ALA A 476 22.39 -8.92 -2.29
CA ALA A 476 22.24 -7.50 -2.61
C ALA A 476 23.58 -6.75 -2.50
N LEU A 477 23.90 -6.01 -3.56
CA LEU A 477 25.05 -5.08 -3.60
C LEU A 477 24.63 -3.66 -3.24
N TRP A 478 23.35 -3.36 -3.47
CA TRP A 478 22.70 -2.10 -3.21
C TRP A 478 21.25 -2.38 -2.84
N LEU A 479 20.69 -1.56 -1.97
CA LEU A 479 19.28 -1.56 -1.63
C LEU A 479 18.85 -0.18 -1.14
N ARG A 480 17.54 0.04 -1.12
CA ARG A 480 16.92 1.28 -0.63
C ARG A 480 15.80 0.96 0.34
N GLU A 481 15.77 1.65 1.46
CA GLU A 481 14.68 1.59 2.44
C GLU A 481 14.09 3.00 2.63
N VAL A 482 12.76 3.09 2.59
CA VAL A 482 12.03 4.37 2.53
C VAL A 482 10.91 4.40 3.56
N LEU A 483 10.85 5.48 4.33
CA LEU A 483 9.71 5.81 5.20
C LEU A 483 9.12 7.17 4.77
N PRO A 484 8.05 7.15 3.96
CA PRO A 484 7.37 8.35 3.48
C PRO A 484 6.74 9.17 4.62
N ALA A 485 6.61 10.48 4.41
CA ALA A 485 5.89 11.32 5.35
C ALA A 485 4.42 10.87 5.48
N GLY A 486 3.90 10.90 6.70
CA GLY A 486 2.58 10.43 7.09
C GLY A 486 2.48 8.93 7.37
N TRP A 487 3.55 8.16 7.14
CA TRP A 487 3.58 6.70 7.33
C TRP A 487 4.48 6.29 8.49
N GLY A 488 4.10 5.17 9.10
CA GLY A 488 4.89 4.45 10.08
C GLY A 488 5.32 3.08 9.58
N ASP A 489 6.37 2.59 10.20
CA ASP A 489 6.83 1.22 10.08
C ASP A 489 6.55 0.49 11.39
N THR A 490 6.01 -0.72 11.34
CA THR A 490 5.50 -1.47 12.49
C THR A 490 6.20 -2.80 12.57
N TYR A 491 6.84 -3.07 13.71
CA TYR A 491 7.46 -4.36 13.99
C TYR A 491 6.94 -4.98 15.27
N ASN A 492 6.65 -6.28 15.18
CA ASN A 492 6.37 -7.11 16.33
C ASN A 492 7.69 -7.62 16.95
N GLN A 493 7.84 -7.44 18.25
CA GLN A 493 9.00 -7.88 19.04
C GLN A 493 8.61 -9.13 19.84
N THR A 494 9.06 -10.28 19.36
CA THR A 494 8.88 -11.60 20.00
C THR A 494 10.23 -12.29 20.22
N GLN A 495 10.23 -13.37 20.98
CA GLN A 495 11.38 -14.23 21.22
C GLN A 495 12.63 -13.43 21.64
N THR A 496 13.75 -13.60 20.95
CA THR A 496 15.02 -12.93 21.24
C THR A 496 14.99 -11.42 20.96
N GLN A 497 14.02 -10.94 20.18
CA GLN A 497 13.80 -9.52 19.92
C GLN A 497 13.05 -8.83 21.08
N ALA A 498 12.34 -9.60 21.92
CA ALA A 498 11.61 -9.11 23.09
C ALA A 498 12.50 -8.94 24.35
N PHE A 499 12.01 -8.22 25.37
CA PHE A 499 12.74 -8.03 26.63
C PHE A 499 12.84 -9.33 27.43
N ASP A 500 14.04 -9.68 27.92
CA ASP A 500 14.23 -10.77 28.87
C ASP A 500 13.72 -10.39 30.28
N LEU A 501 12.71 -11.11 30.76
CA LEU A 501 12.10 -10.92 32.07
C LEU A 501 12.65 -11.83 33.16
N THR A 502 13.56 -12.75 32.86
CA THR A 502 14.00 -13.84 33.75
C THR A 502 14.51 -13.32 35.10
N LYS A 503 15.21 -12.18 35.08
CA LYS A 503 15.78 -11.54 36.29
C LYS A 503 15.00 -10.29 36.72
N VAL A 504 13.87 -9.99 36.07
CA VAL A 504 13.07 -8.79 36.31
C VAL A 504 12.02 -9.07 37.40
N LYS A 505 12.10 -8.33 38.50
CA LYS A 505 11.16 -8.45 39.62
C LYS A 505 9.74 -8.02 39.22
N ASN A 506 8.75 -8.46 39.98
CA ASN A 506 7.38 -7.94 39.85
C ASN A 506 7.35 -6.46 40.25
N GLY A 507 6.57 -5.65 39.55
CA GLY A 507 6.52 -4.22 39.79
C GLY A 507 5.99 -3.43 38.59
N THR A 508 6.02 -2.11 38.72
CA THR A 508 5.63 -1.17 37.65
C THR A 508 6.87 -0.65 36.95
N TYR A 509 6.84 -0.72 35.63
CA TYR A 509 7.93 -0.33 34.73
C TYR A 509 7.37 0.47 33.55
N GLN A 510 8.26 1.01 32.72
CA GLN A 510 7.91 1.62 31.46
C GLN A 510 8.75 1.00 30.34
N ILE A 511 8.12 0.64 29.24
CA ILE A 511 8.80 0.41 27.97
C ILE A 511 9.11 1.80 27.41
N LYS A 512 10.40 2.11 27.27
CA LYS A 512 10.89 3.31 26.62
C LYS A 512 11.32 2.92 25.21
N ILE A 513 10.74 3.58 24.23
CA ILE A 513 11.13 3.46 22.83
C ILE A 513 11.81 4.75 22.41
N THR A 514 12.90 4.66 21.65
CA THR A 514 13.60 5.83 21.12
C THR A 514 14.02 5.58 19.68
N VAL A 515 13.44 6.31 18.73
CA VAL A 515 13.88 6.36 17.33
C VAL A 515 15.11 7.23 17.16
N ASN A 516 15.98 6.87 16.22
CA ASN A 516 17.26 7.52 15.95
C ASN A 516 18.07 7.80 17.24
N PRO A 517 18.28 6.79 18.11
CA PRO A 517 18.83 6.98 19.45
C PRO A 517 20.24 7.56 19.45
N ASN A 518 21.01 7.30 18.38
CA ASN A 518 22.39 7.74 18.24
C ASN A 518 22.52 9.06 17.46
N GLY A 519 21.41 9.62 16.96
CA GLY A 519 21.42 10.82 16.11
C GLY A 519 22.15 10.63 14.78
N ALA A 520 22.18 9.39 14.28
CA ALA A 520 22.88 9.03 13.05
C ALA A 520 22.10 9.47 11.79
N LEU A 521 20.77 9.46 11.88
CA LEU A 521 19.86 9.99 10.86
C LEU A 521 19.68 11.50 11.06
N HIS A 522 19.64 12.24 9.96
CA HIS A 522 19.30 13.65 9.96
C HIS A 522 17.78 13.80 9.93
N GLU A 523 17.26 14.49 10.94
CA GLU A 523 15.84 14.80 11.10
C GLU A 523 15.65 16.22 11.64
N ARG A 524 14.41 16.71 11.59
CA ARG A 524 14.09 18.11 11.92
C ARG A 524 14.26 18.44 13.40
N THR A 525 13.97 17.48 14.26
CA THR A 525 14.02 17.64 15.71
C THR A 525 14.15 16.27 16.35
N THR A 526 14.78 16.21 17.53
CA THR A 526 14.86 14.96 18.32
C THR A 526 13.96 14.99 19.56
N SER A 527 13.16 16.06 19.71
CA SER A 527 12.38 16.34 20.93
C SER A 527 11.19 15.40 21.15
N ASN A 528 10.81 14.66 20.12
CA ASN A 528 9.65 13.78 19.98
C ASN A 528 10.06 12.32 19.69
N ASN A 529 11.37 12.00 19.72
CA ASN A 529 11.88 10.67 19.42
C ASN A 529 11.58 9.63 20.50
N VAL A 530 11.19 10.06 21.71
CA VAL A 530 11.06 9.17 22.86
C VAL A 530 9.60 8.98 23.24
N SER A 531 9.17 7.73 23.34
CA SER A 531 7.85 7.34 23.84
C SER A 531 7.96 6.43 25.06
N TYR A 532 6.92 6.45 25.90
CA TYR A 532 6.86 5.62 27.11
C TYR A 532 5.52 4.89 27.21
N ARG A 533 5.57 3.60 27.54
CA ARG A 533 4.38 2.78 27.81
C ARG A 533 4.49 2.10 29.17
N THR A 534 3.57 2.39 30.08
CA THR A 534 3.58 1.80 31.44
C THR A 534 3.12 0.35 31.40
N VAL A 535 3.86 -0.53 32.08
CA VAL A 535 3.52 -1.96 32.26
C VAL A 535 3.62 -2.36 33.73
N VAL A 536 2.74 -3.25 34.17
CA VAL A 536 2.76 -3.84 35.51
C VAL A 536 3.05 -5.32 35.38
N LEU A 537 4.27 -5.71 35.75
CA LEU A 537 4.76 -7.08 35.68
C LEU A 537 4.41 -7.85 36.95
N GLY A 538 3.88 -9.06 36.77
CA GLY A 538 3.52 -9.97 37.85
C GLY A 538 3.82 -11.42 37.49
N GLY A 539 3.26 -12.34 38.28
CA GLY A 539 3.43 -13.79 38.06
C GLY A 539 4.70 -14.36 38.66
N LYS A 540 5.07 -15.56 38.19
CA LYS A 540 6.24 -16.34 38.62
C LYS A 540 7.11 -16.68 37.40
N PRO A 541 8.38 -17.07 37.57
CA PRO A 541 9.20 -17.56 36.46
C PRO A 541 8.49 -18.67 35.65
N GLY A 542 8.54 -18.60 34.33
CA GLY A 542 7.85 -19.46 33.37
C GLY A 542 6.34 -19.21 33.23
N LYS A 543 5.78 -18.29 34.02
CA LYS A 543 4.35 -17.91 34.05
C LYS A 543 4.21 -16.43 34.41
N ARG A 544 4.95 -15.57 33.71
CA ARG A 544 4.86 -14.13 33.87
C ARG A 544 3.50 -13.62 33.42
N THR A 545 3.10 -12.47 33.95
CA THR A 545 1.87 -11.77 33.54
C THR A 545 2.18 -10.29 33.39
N VAL A 546 1.45 -9.63 32.48
CA VAL A 546 1.52 -8.18 32.29
C VAL A 546 0.12 -7.59 32.35
N LYS A 547 -0.01 -6.43 33.01
CA LYS A 547 -1.16 -5.54 32.88
C LYS A 547 -0.70 -4.21 32.32
N VAL A 548 -1.46 -3.68 31.38
CA VAL A 548 -1.14 -2.42 30.71
C VAL A 548 -2.30 -1.44 30.89
N PRO A 549 -2.08 -0.24 31.45
CA PRO A 549 -3.11 0.78 31.51
C PRO A 549 -3.56 1.22 30.10
N PRO A 550 -4.82 1.63 29.89
CA PRO A 550 -5.26 2.16 28.59
C PRO A 550 -4.37 3.32 28.10
N TYR A 551 -4.06 3.34 26.80
CA TYR A 551 -3.39 4.48 26.15
C TYR A 551 -4.43 5.49 25.73
N GLU A 552 -4.37 6.72 26.25
CA GLU A 552 -5.32 7.80 25.94
C GLU A 552 -6.81 7.41 26.01
N GLY A 553 -7.16 6.43 26.85
CA GLY A 553 -8.53 5.94 27.03
C GLY A 553 -8.94 4.74 26.17
N VAL A 554 -8.05 4.19 25.33
CA VAL A 554 -8.27 2.95 24.58
C VAL A 554 -7.40 1.80 25.10
N ASN A 555 -7.95 0.59 25.08
CA ASN A 555 -7.17 -0.61 25.34
C ASN A 555 -6.49 -1.05 24.04
N THR A 556 -5.19 -0.83 23.92
CA THR A 556 -4.39 -1.18 22.74
C THR A 556 -3.85 -2.61 22.77
N GLU A 557 -4.16 -3.37 23.83
CA GLU A 557 -3.68 -4.74 24.02
C GLU A 557 -4.66 -5.80 23.49
N VAL A 558 -5.83 -5.37 23.01
CA VAL A 558 -6.71 -6.22 22.22
C VAL A 558 -6.35 -6.06 20.74
N VAL A 559 -6.56 -7.12 19.96
CA VAL A 559 -6.48 -7.02 18.50
C VAL A 559 -7.41 -5.88 18.08
N ALA A 560 -6.86 -4.88 17.37
CA ALA A 560 -7.68 -3.91 16.66
C ALA A 560 -8.53 -4.73 15.71
N THR A 561 -9.80 -4.97 16.06
CA THR A 561 -10.66 -5.89 15.32
C THR A 561 -10.52 -5.56 13.83
N PRO A 562 -9.92 -6.43 12.99
CA PRO A 562 -10.13 -6.35 11.57
C PRO A 562 -11.60 -6.72 11.44
N VAL A 563 -12.46 -5.71 11.25
CA VAL A 563 -13.85 -5.98 10.97
C VAL A 563 -13.83 -6.65 9.60
N ARG A 564 -14.07 -7.96 9.61
CA ARG A 564 -14.15 -8.82 8.43
C ARG A 564 -15.07 -8.25 7.37
#